data_AF-A0A7X0PCE1-F1
#
_entry.id   AF-A0A7X0PCE1-F1
#
_cell.length_a   1.000
_cell.length_b   1.000
_cell.length_c   1.000
_cell.angle_alpha   90.00
_cell.angle_beta   90.00
_cell.angle_gamma   90.00
#
_symmetry.space_group_name_H-M   'P 1'
#
loop_
_entity.id
_entity.type
_entity.pdbx_description
1 polymer ?
#
loop_
_entity_poly.entity_id
_entity_poly.type
_entity_poly.pdbx_seq_one_letter_code
_entity_poly.pdbx_strand_id
1 'polypeptide(L)'
;MLFRRAFATLALSLSLAGIFLPVGQAAEIHPSEYERIRDRIKQSGSAPVSVLLLNALSIPDADARAAELQVRVDRLLTELGSEALPGGRLVNSLGILTVWVTEPGLEIVRNSTVASRALFLNEWRHGSLLPQSDGHLDELDRRLKASASGWVDVEATLAVPGAEFDIDRHTGEGSVVLISPAQHSAAVDAAMLLFRRLGVPTSSGLPASTAGGVITVLDVSGVTRNGTVLLRTNERGLAELAWNNWAIALKAPGYRPMLAPLVLPQGYATQPEPGAGQSRAVVFLKTPVEDWGVALATRKSTYRRVLEDVLAPYAVSGTPQWEESFGRATVVLPDAELERLAQARDLRVKYVVIEKPINKPTAPR
;
A
#
# COMPACT_ATOMS: atom_id res chain seq x y z
N MET A 1 26.93 -42.75 38.89
CA MET A 1 26.75 -41.88 37.68
C MET A 1 25.31 -41.78 37.17
N LEU A 2 24.41 -42.71 37.50
CA LEU A 2 22.99 -42.66 37.09
C LEU A 2 22.20 -41.48 37.71
N PHE A 3 22.46 -41.12 38.98
CA PHE A 3 21.77 -40.01 39.65
C PHE A 3 22.09 -38.61 39.10
N ARG A 4 23.31 -38.37 38.60
CA ARG A 4 23.67 -37.09 37.96
C ARG A 4 23.01 -36.91 36.59
N ARG A 5 22.81 -38.00 35.85
CA ARG A 5 22.07 -37.97 34.57
C ARG A 5 20.57 -37.79 34.82
N ALA A 6 20.00 -38.46 35.81
CA ALA A 6 18.60 -38.28 36.19
C ALA A 6 18.28 -36.83 36.62
N PHE A 7 19.17 -36.19 37.40
CA PHE A 7 18.98 -34.77 37.78
C PHE A 7 19.15 -33.80 36.59
N ALA A 8 20.08 -34.06 35.67
CA ALA A 8 20.24 -33.24 34.48
C ALA A 8 19.03 -33.35 33.53
N THR A 9 18.44 -34.53 33.37
CA THR A 9 17.23 -34.71 32.57
C THR A 9 15.99 -34.13 33.27
N LEU A 10 15.91 -34.19 34.61
CA LEU A 10 14.82 -33.57 35.38
C LEU A 10 14.90 -32.04 35.35
N ALA A 11 16.10 -31.46 35.44
CA ALA A 11 16.33 -30.03 35.30
C ALA A 11 16.03 -29.54 33.87
N LEU A 12 16.38 -30.32 32.85
CA LEU A 12 16.07 -29.99 31.44
C LEU A 12 14.57 -30.10 31.15
N SER A 13 13.87 -31.06 31.75
CA SER A 13 12.40 -31.21 31.61
C SER A 13 11.62 -30.17 32.43
N LEU A 14 12.14 -29.71 33.56
CA LEU A 14 11.59 -28.53 34.28
C LEU A 14 11.87 -27.21 33.55
N SER A 15 12.96 -27.12 32.76
CA SER A 15 13.26 -25.97 31.90
C SER A 15 12.35 -25.91 30.66
N LEU A 16 11.96 -27.07 30.12
CA LEU A 16 11.01 -27.18 29.01
C LEU A 16 9.54 -27.07 29.47
N ALA A 17 9.23 -27.42 30.72
CA ALA A 17 7.92 -27.18 31.33
C ALA A 17 7.66 -25.68 31.61
N GLY A 18 8.70 -24.85 31.68
CA GLY A 18 8.59 -23.38 31.76
C GLY A 18 8.17 -22.69 30.46
N ILE A 19 8.13 -23.41 29.34
CA ILE A 19 7.68 -22.88 28.03
C ILE A 19 6.16 -23.09 27.84
N PHE A 20 5.51 -23.83 28.74
CA PHE A 20 4.07 -24.04 28.75
C PHE A 20 3.49 -23.66 30.11
N LEU A 21 3.44 -22.34 30.37
CA LEU A 21 2.49 -21.73 31.31
C LEU A 21 1.61 -20.74 30.55
N PRO A 22 0.38 -20.50 31.06
CA PRO A 22 -0.85 -20.57 30.30
C PRO A 22 -1.30 -19.21 29.79
N VAL A 23 -2.17 -19.24 28.77
CA VAL A 23 -3.35 -18.38 28.61
C VAL A 23 -3.23 -16.97 29.21
N GLY A 24 -3.00 -15.97 28.34
CA GLY A 24 -3.22 -14.56 28.67
C GLY A 24 -1.95 -13.75 28.92
N GLN A 25 -0.99 -13.73 27.98
CA GLN A 25 -0.16 -12.54 27.86
C GLN A 25 -0.98 -11.53 27.06
N ALA A 26 -1.62 -10.64 27.80
CA ALA A 26 -2.14 -9.38 27.30
C ALA A 26 -1.14 -8.77 26.31
N ALA A 27 -1.62 -8.17 25.22
CA ALA A 27 -0.78 -7.47 24.27
C ALA A 27 0.19 -6.54 25.03
N GLU A 28 1.48 -6.89 25.10
CA GLU A 28 2.45 -6.12 25.86
C GLU A 28 2.77 -4.85 25.08
N ILE A 29 1.98 -3.83 25.37
CA ILE A 29 2.07 -2.51 24.79
C ILE A 29 3.13 -1.74 25.57
N HIS A 30 4.12 -1.19 24.88
CA HIS A 30 5.06 -0.31 25.53
C HIS A 30 4.32 0.94 26.08
N PRO A 31 4.53 1.34 27.35
CA PRO A 31 3.78 2.44 27.96
C PRO A 31 3.82 3.74 27.16
N SER A 32 4.94 4.07 26.51
CA SER A 32 5.03 5.28 25.69
C SER A 32 4.20 5.24 24.40
N GLU A 33 3.95 4.05 23.84
CA GLU A 33 3.12 3.90 22.64
C GLU A 33 1.64 4.01 23.00
N TYR A 34 1.25 3.41 24.14
CA TYR A 34 -0.06 3.57 24.72
C TYR A 34 -0.41 5.04 24.93
N GLU A 35 0.48 5.77 25.63
CA GLU A 35 0.27 7.18 25.94
C GLU A 35 0.16 8.05 24.67
N ARG A 36 1.02 7.80 23.68
CA ARG A 36 0.97 8.51 22.39
C ARG A 36 -0.37 8.32 21.69
N ILE A 37 -0.93 7.12 21.72
CA ILE A 37 -2.22 6.86 21.10
C ILE A 37 -3.36 7.40 21.92
N ARG A 38 -3.31 7.27 23.25
CA ARG A 38 -4.30 7.89 24.11
C ARG A 38 -4.39 9.39 23.85
N ASP A 39 -3.25 10.08 23.75
CA ASP A 39 -3.19 11.49 23.41
C ASP A 39 -3.74 11.80 22.02
N ARG A 40 -3.46 10.94 21.04
CA ARG A 40 -4.05 11.04 19.71
C ARG A 40 -5.57 10.86 19.73
N ILE A 41 -6.08 9.85 20.44
CA ILE A 41 -7.52 9.61 20.62
C ILE A 41 -8.18 10.82 21.28
N LYS A 42 -7.54 11.47 22.25
CA LYS A 42 -8.06 12.72 22.84
C LYS A 42 -8.20 13.84 21.82
N GLN A 43 -7.35 13.87 20.79
CA GLN A 43 -7.39 14.87 19.72
C GLN A 43 -8.40 14.52 18.62
N SER A 44 -8.50 13.25 18.21
CA SER A 44 -9.27 12.79 17.04
C SER A 44 -10.51 11.96 17.38
N GLY A 45 -10.79 11.70 18.66
CA GLY A 45 -11.85 10.82 19.17
C GLY A 45 -11.56 9.32 19.03
N SER A 46 -10.61 8.94 18.17
CA SER A 46 -10.21 7.55 17.93
C SER A 46 -8.88 7.43 17.20
N ALA A 47 -8.28 6.24 17.22
CA ALA A 47 -7.03 5.94 16.53
C ALA A 47 -6.99 4.48 16.03
N PRO A 48 -6.24 4.19 14.96
CA PRO A 48 -6.05 2.83 14.49
C PRO A 48 -5.10 2.05 15.41
N VAL A 49 -5.45 0.80 15.66
CA VAL A 49 -4.63 -0.18 16.39
C VAL A 49 -4.59 -1.47 15.58
N SER A 50 -3.39 -2.01 15.36
CA SER A 50 -3.18 -3.27 14.66
C SER A 50 -2.95 -4.40 15.66
N VAL A 51 -3.83 -5.38 15.69
CA VAL A 51 -3.79 -6.50 16.63
C VAL A 51 -3.43 -7.77 15.88
N LEU A 52 -2.35 -8.42 16.25
CA LEU A 52 -2.03 -9.77 15.80
C LEU A 52 -2.95 -10.74 16.54
N LEU A 53 -3.86 -11.38 15.82
CA LEU A 53 -4.82 -12.34 16.36
C LEU A 53 -4.35 -13.77 16.17
N LEU A 54 -3.65 -14.04 15.07
CA LEU A 54 -3.19 -15.38 14.71
C LEU A 54 -1.81 -15.29 14.07
N ASN A 55 -0.89 -16.17 14.46
CA ASN A 55 0.37 -16.33 13.73
C ASN A 55 0.07 -17.13 12.45
N ALA A 56 0.26 -16.55 11.27
CA ALA A 56 -0.05 -17.23 10.01
C ALA A 56 0.71 -18.57 9.81
N LEU A 57 1.82 -18.78 10.52
CA LEU A 57 2.59 -20.01 10.49
C LEU A 57 2.09 -21.09 11.46
N SER A 58 1.14 -20.79 12.35
CA SER A 58 0.65 -21.76 13.35
C SER A 58 -0.36 -22.76 12.78
N ILE A 59 -0.98 -22.46 11.64
CA ILE A 59 -1.95 -23.34 10.96
C ILE A 59 -1.52 -23.45 9.48
N PRO A 60 -0.99 -24.60 9.04
CA PRO A 60 -0.54 -24.79 7.66
C PRO A 60 -1.67 -24.70 6.63
N ASP A 61 -2.81 -25.31 6.94
CA ASP A 61 -3.99 -25.32 6.08
C ASP A 61 -4.62 -23.92 5.95
N ALA A 62 -4.89 -23.48 4.72
CA ALA A 62 -5.32 -22.12 4.45
C ALA A 62 -6.76 -21.86 4.90
N ASP A 63 -7.65 -22.83 4.70
CA ASP A 63 -9.08 -22.69 5.01
C ASP A 63 -9.30 -22.74 6.51
N ALA A 64 -8.63 -23.66 7.21
CA ALA A 64 -8.63 -23.73 8.67
C ALA A 64 -8.04 -22.46 9.30
N ARG A 65 -6.96 -21.92 8.71
CA ARG A 65 -6.35 -20.65 9.17
C ARG A 65 -7.32 -19.48 8.99
N ALA A 66 -8.01 -19.40 7.85
CA ALA A 66 -8.99 -18.35 7.60
C ALA A 66 -10.18 -18.45 8.57
N ALA A 67 -10.70 -19.66 8.82
CA ALA A 67 -11.78 -19.90 9.76
C ALA A 67 -11.40 -19.51 11.20
N GLU A 68 -10.24 -19.94 11.69
CA GLU A 68 -9.74 -19.58 13.02
C GLU A 68 -9.50 -18.07 13.15
N LEU A 69 -8.92 -17.44 12.11
CA LEU A 69 -8.73 -15.99 12.10
C LEU A 69 -10.06 -15.25 12.20
N GLN A 70 -11.09 -15.69 11.46
CA GLN A 70 -12.41 -15.09 11.52
C GLN A 70 -13.03 -15.22 12.92
N VAL A 71 -12.93 -16.39 13.55
CA VAL A 71 -13.42 -16.60 14.93
C VAL A 71 -12.75 -15.63 15.91
N ARG A 72 -11.44 -15.39 15.78
CA ARG A 72 -10.71 -14.46 16.65
C ARG A 72 -11.06 -13.00 16.37
N VAL A 73 -11.27 -12.64 15.10
CA VAL A 73 -11.75 -11.32 14.71
C VAL A 73 -13.11 -11.06 15.34
N ASP A 74 -14.06 -11.99 15.19
CA ASP A 74 -15.42 -11.84 15.73
C ASP A 74 -15.41 -11.73 17.26
N ARG A 75 -14.55 -12.52 17.92
CA ARG A 75 -14.39 -12.45 19.38
C ARG A 75 -13.83 -11.10 19.83
N LEU A 76 -12.76 -10.60 19.23
CA LEU A 76 -12.22 -9.29 19.59
C LEU A 76 -13.21 -8.16 19.29
N LEU A 77 -13.92 -8.20 18.16
CA LEU A 77 -14.94 -7.21 17.83
C LEU A 77 -16.11 -7.24 18.82
N THR A 78 -16.46 -8.42 19.34
CA THR A 78 -17.46 -8.58 20.40
C THR A 78 -16.96 -7.98 21.71
N GLU A 79 -15.69 -8.21 22.08
CA GLU A 79 -15.06 -7.60 23.26
C GLU A 79 -15.05 -6.07 23.16
N LEU A 80 -14.78 -5.53 21.98
CA LEU A 80 -14.73 -4.07 21.74
C LEU A 80 -16.12 -3.42 21.67
N GLY A 81 -17.15 -4.13 21.19
CA GLY A 81 -18.50 -3.61 21.11
C GLY A 81 -18.59 -2.27 20.37
N SER A 82 -19.15 -1.24 21.02
CA SER A 82 -19.26 0.13 20.50
C SER A 82 -17.92 0.86 20.39
N GLU A 83 -16.90 0.38 21.08
CA GLU A 83 -15.58 1.03 21.15
C GLU A 83 -14.72 0.70 19.94
N ALA A 84 -15.13 -0.27 19.11
CA ALA A 84 -14.61 -0.49 17.76
C ALA A 84 -15.50 0.23 16.74
N LEU A 85 -14.98 1.29 16.13
CA LEU A 85 -15.75 2.07 15.16
C LEU A 85 -16.08 1.23 13.90
N PRO A 86 -17.28 1.43 13.30
CA PRO A 86 -17.69 0.71 12.10
C PRO A 86 -17.05 1.33 10.87
N GLY A 87 -15.99 0.72 10.37
CA GLY A 87 -15.21 1.23 9.23
C GLY A 87 -13.75 1.37 9.60
N GLY A 88 -12.89 1.34 8.59
CA GLY A 88 -11.47 1.36 8.85
C GLY A 88 -10.97 0.03 9.44
N ARG A 89 -11.48 -1.11 8.94
CA ARG A 89 -11.07 -2.43 9.42
C ARG A 89 -10.29 -3.13 8.32
N LEU A 90 -9.12 -3.65 8.66
CA LEU A 90 -8.29 -4.43 7.76
C LEU A 90 -7.93 -5.74 8.44
N VAL A 91 -8.26 -6.86 7.83
CA VAL A 91 -7.74 -8.18 8.24
C VAL A 91 -6.84 -8.67 7.11
N ASN A 92 -5.58 -8.97 7.41
CA ASN A 92 -4.65 -9.50 6.41
C ASN A 92 -4.37 -10.99 6.61
N SER A 93 -3.77 -11.62 5.59
CA SER A 93 -3.39 -13.04 5.59
C SER A 93 -2.33 -13.40 6.63
N LEU A 94 -1.64 -12.41 7.21
CA LEU A 94 -0.70 -12.59 8.32
C LEU A 94 -1.39 -12.70 9.68
N GLY A 95 -2.73 -12.60 9.72
CA GLY A 95 -3.52 -12.70 10.94
C GLY A 95 -3.58 -11.42 11.76
N ILE A 96 -3.35 -10.26 11.13
CA ILE A 96 -3.41 -8.94 11.77
C ILE A 96 -4.76 -8.29 11.46
N LEU A 97 -5.47 -7.85 12.50
CA LEU A 97 -6.63 -6.97 12.43
C LEU A 97 -6.21 -5.53 12.74
N THR A 98 -6.36 -4.59 11.82
CA THR A 98 -6.33 -3.16 12.13
C THR A 98 -7.75 -2.66 12.34
N VAL A 99 -7.99 -1.95 13.45
CA VAL A 99 -9.30 -1.43 13.83
C VAL A 99 -9.16 -0.07 14.50
N TRP A 100 -10.10 0.84 14.23
CA TRP A 100 -10.18 2.13 14.91
C TRP A 100 -10.89 1.97 16.26
N VAL A 101 -10.22 2.39 17.32
CA VAL A 101 -10.74 2.30 18.69
C VAL A 101 -10.79 3.66 19.37
N THR A 102 -11.77 3.81 20.25
CA THR A 102 -11.86 4.88 21.25
C THR A 102 -10.87 4.61 22.39
N GLU A 103 -10.79 5.53 23.36
CA GLU A 103 -9.91 5.37 24.53
C GLU A 103 -10.32 4.16 25.40
N PRO A 104 -11.62 3.92 25.70
CA PRO A 104 -12.04 2.66 26.32
C PRO A 104 -11.71 1.44 25.47
N GLY A 105 -11.84 1.53 24.14
CA GLY A 105 -11.48 0.44 23.22
C GLY A 105 -9.99 0.11 23.26
N LEU A 106 -9.12 1.10 23.42
CA LEU A 106 -7.67 0.91 23.59
C LEU A 106 -7.35 0.08 24.85
N GLU A 107 -8.04 0.34 25.97
CA GLU A 107 -7.91 -0.46 27.18
C GLU A 107 -8.44 -1.90 26.99
N ILE A 108 -9.53 -2.08 26.24
CA ILE A 108 -10.03 -3.42 25.90
C ILE A 108 -9.00 -4.18 25.06
N VAL A 109 -8.43 -3.56 24.02
CA VAL A 109 -7.38 -4.20 23.20
C VAL A 109 -6.19 -4.59 24.06
N ARG A 110 -5.73 -3.69 24.94
CA ARG A 110 -4.60 -3.94 25.84
C ARG A 110 -4.83 -5.15 26.73
N ASN A 111 -6.05 -5.31 27.23
CA ASN A 111 -6.41 -6.38 28.16
C ASN A 111 -7.04 -7.61 27.47
N SER A 112 -7.14 -7.61 26.13
CA SER A 112 -7.77 -8.69 25.39
C SER A 112 -6.95 -9.98 25.50
N THR A 113 -7.67 -11.09 25.71
CA THR A 113 -7.08 -12.44 25.76
C THR A 113 -6.89 -13.06 24.39
N VAL A 114 -7.44 -12.44 23.33
CA VAL A 114 -7.35 -12.89 21.94
C VAL A 114 -6.20 -12.19 21.21
N ALA A 115 -5.87 -10.98 21.64
CA ALA A 115 -4.77 -10.19 21.11
C ALA A 115 -3.43 -10.80 21.52
N SER A 116 -2.76 -11.52 20.62
CA SER A 116 -1.39 -12.02 20.87
C SER A 116 -0.36 -10.90 20.92
N ARG A 117 -0.61 -9.81 20.20
CA ARG A 117 0.18 -8.58 20.21
C ARG A 117 -0.65 -7.43 19.69
N ALA A 118 -0.47 -6.24 20.24
CA ALA A 118 -0.95 -5.00 19.65
C ALA A 118 0.26 -4.20 19.13
N LEU A 119 0.12 -3.69 17.92
CA LEU A 119 1.03 -2.82 17.22
C LEU A 119 0.30 -1.51 16.96
N PHE A 120 1.04 -0.44 17.13
CA PHE A 120 0.51 0.89 17.03
C PHE A 120 1.08 1.56 15.81
N LEU A 121 0.33 1.44 14.73
CA LEU A 121 0.69 2.05 13.47
C LEU A 121 0.15 3.47 13.45
N ASN A 122 1.01 4.40 13.05
CA ASN A 122 0.49 5.52 12.31
C ASN A 122 0.11 4.97 10.93
N GLU A 123 -1.00 5.44 10.39
CA GLU A 123 -1.24 5.59 8.95
C GLU A 123 -2.36 4.75 8.33
N TRP A 124 -3.39 5.48 7.91
CA TRP A 124 -4.28 5.16 6.79
C TRP A 124 -3.53 5.07 5.44
N ARG A 125 -2.22 5.39 5.41
CA ARG A 125 -1.40 5.53 4.20
C ARG A 125 -1.06 4.20 3.52
N HIS A 126 -1.46 3.08 4.10
CA HIS A 126 -1.24 1.75 3.55
C HIS A 126 -2.51 1.28 2.80
N GLY A 127 -2.40 1.10 1.48
CA GLY A 127 -3.51 0.60 0.65
C GLY A 127 -3.98 1.52 -0.48
N SER A 128 -3.11 2.33 -1.08
CA SER A 128 -3.40 2.90 -2.42
C SER A 128 -2.27 2.54 -3.37
N LEU A 129 -2.47 2.63 -4.67
CA LEU A 129 -1.45 2.28 -5.67
C LEU A 129 -0.28 3.28 -5.71
N LEU A 130 -0.42 4.51 -5.21
CA LEU A 130 0.67 5.51 -5.21
C LEU A 130 1.19 5.85 -3.81
N PRO A 131 1.26 4.92 -2.83
CA PRO A 131 1.26 5.33 -1.44
C PRO A 131 2.60 5.94 -0.99
N GLN A 132 3.67 5.89 -1.79
CA GLN A 132 5.01 6.23 -1.31
C GLN A 132 5.97 6.85 -2.36
N SER A 133 5.62 6.92 -3.65
CA SER A 133 6.60 7.26 -4.69
C SER A 133 6.53 8.69 -5.22
N ASP A 134 5.54 9.47 -4.82
CA ASP A 134 5.29 10.79 -5.40
C ASP A 134 4.80 11.84 -4.39
N GLY A 135 4.50 11.50 -3.14
CA GLY A 135 4.13 12.49 -2.11
C GLY A 135 2.65 12.85 -2.09
N HIS A 136 1.80 12.17 -2.87
CA HIS A 136 0.35 12.35 -2.83
C HIS A 136 -0.25 12.14 -1.42
N LEU A 137 0.21 11.12 -0.70
CA LEU A 137 -0.28 10.83 0.65
C LEU A 137 0.30 11.80 1.69
N ASP A 138 1.53 12.26 1.51
CA ASP A 138 2.13 13.27 2.37
C ASP A 138 1.40 14.60 2.27
N GLU A 139 0.98 14.97 1.05
CA GLU A 139 0.15 16.16 0.86
C GLU A 139 -1.22 16.03 1.52
N LEU A 140 -1.88 14.87 1.37
CA LEU A 140 -3.16 14.60 2.02
C LEU A 140 -3.03 14.68 3.55
N ASP A 141 -1.99 14.08 4.12
CA ASP A 141 -1.69 14.15 5.55
C ASP A 141 -1.39 15.59 6.01
N ARG A 142 -0.60 16.33 5.24
CA ARG A 142 -0.30 17.74 5.52
C ARG A 142 -1.56 18.58 5.53
N ARG A 143 -2.44 18.41 4.53
CA ARG A 143 -3.72 19.13 4.45
C ARG A 143 -4.65 18.73 5.60
N LEU A 144 -4.72 17.45 5.93
CA LEU A 144 -5.51 16.95 7.05
C LEU A 144 -5.05 17.55 8.38
N LYS A 145 -3.74 17.56 8.66
CA LYS A 145 -3.15 18.16 9.87
C LYS A 145 -3.31 19.68 9.93
N ALA A 146 -3.30 20.35 8.78
CA ALA A 146 -3.53 21.79 8.67
C ALA A 146 -5.03 22.17 8.76
N SER A 147 -5.94 21.21 8.61
CA SER A 147 -7.38 21.45 8.60
C SER A 147 -7.92 21.61 10.01
N ALA A 148 -8.45 22.80 10.34
CA ALA A 148 -9.06 23.08 11.63
C ALA A 148 -10.30 22.20 11.91
N SER A 149 -10.99 21.72 10.87
CA SER A 149 -12.13 20.82 11.00
C SER A 149 -11.72 19.34 11.06
N GLY A 150 -10.46 19.00 10.75
CA GLY A 150 -10.01 17.61 10.61
C GLY A 150 -10.49 16.94 9.32
N TRP A 151 -10.88 17.72 8.31
CA TRP A 151 -11.38 17.23 7.02
C TRP A 151 -10.50 17.67 5.85
N VAL A 152 -10.39 16.81 4.84
CA VAL A 152 -9.65 17.05 3.60
C VAL A 152 -10.45 16.57 2.39
N ASP A 153 -10.35 17.30 1.29
CA ASP A 153 -10.89 16.85 0.00
C ASP A 153 -9.88 15.91 -0.66
N VAL A 154 -10.39 14.85 -1.29
CA VAL A 154 -9.63 13.74 -1.86
C VAL A 154 -10.21 13.40 -3.22
N GLU A 155 -9.35 13.35 -4.24
CA GLU A 155 -9.67 12.70 -5.50
C GLU A 155 -9.26 11.24 -5.40
N ALA A 156 -10.24 10.34 -5.59
CA ALA A 156 -10.04 8.90 -5.57
C ALA A 156 -10.22 8.33 -6.97
N THR A 157 -9.20 7.63 -7.47
CA THR A 157 -9.26 6.89 -8.72
C THR A 157 -9.76 5.47 -8.45
N LEU A 158 -10.76 5.00 -9.19
CA LEU A 158 -11.42 3.72 -8.96
C LEU A 158 -10.78 2.58 -9.76
N ALA A 159 -10.78 1.36 -9.20
CA ALA A 159 -10.50 0.15 -9.96
C ALA A 159 -11.65 -0.12 -10.94
N VAL A 160 -11.39 -0.02 -12.25
CA VAL A 160 -12.38 -0.31 -13.29
C VAL A 160 -12.02 -1.61 -14.02
N PRO A 161 -12.89 -2.64 -14.00
CA PRO A 161 -12.65 -3.89 -14.71
C PRO A 161 -12.35 -3.66 -16.21
N GLY A 162 -11.25 -4.26 -16.68
CA GLY A 162 -10.84 -4.20 -18.07
C GLY A 162 -10.27 -2.86 -18.53
N ALA A 163 -10.14 -1.87 -17.66
CA ALA A 163 -9.48 -0.60 -17.96
C ALA A 163 -7.98 -0.65 -17.61
N GLU A 164 -7.18 0.16 -18.30
CA GLU A 164 -5.74 0.30 -18.01
C GLU A 164 -5.49 1.47 -17.05
N PHE A 165 -4.42 1.38 -16.27
CA PHE A 165 -3.92 2.50 -15.47
C PHE A 165 -2.70 3.10 -16.17
N ASP A 166 -2.68 4.43 -16.32
CA ASP A 166 -1.55 5.15 -16.89
C ASP A 166 -1.17 6.32 -16.00
N ILE A 167 0.10 6.74 -16.08
CA ILE A 167 0.63 7.92 -15.41
C ILE A 167 1.01 8.90 -16.51
N ASP A 168 0.50 10.12 -16.47
CA ASP A 168 0.89 11.13 -17.45
C ASP A 168 2.40 11.41 -17.37
N ARG A 169 3.09 11.32 -18.51
CA ARG A 169 4.55 11.45 -18.60
C ARG A 169 5.09 12.82 -18.18
N HIS A 170 4.27 13.88 -18.21
CA HIS A 170 4.68 15.26 -17.96
C HIS A 170 4.19 15.78 -16.62
N THR A 171 3.02 15.32 -16.18
CA THR A 171 2.40 15.76 -14.93
C THR A 171 2.54 14.76 -13.79
N GLY A 172 2.88 13.50 -14.09
CA GLY A 172 2.92 12.41 -13.12
C GLY A 172 1.53 11.99 -12.64
N GLU A 173 0.46 12.46 -13.30
CA GLU A 173 -0.91 12.21 -12.89
C GLU A 173 -1.36 10.79 -13.26
N GLY A 174 -1.61 9.97 -12.25
CA GLY A 174 -2.19 8.64 -12.41
C GLY A 174 -3.68 8.70 -12.74
N SER A 175 -4.12 7.97 -13.77
CA SER A 175 -5.52 7.90 -14.19
C SER A 175 -5.89 6.54 -14.79
N VAL A 176 -7.19 6.25 -14.85
CA VAL A 176 -7.70 5.09 -15.56
C VAL A 176 -8.09 5.49 -16.98
N VAL A 177 -7.60 4.74 -17.96
CA VAL A 177 -7.89 4.93 -19.38
C VAL A 177 -9.15 4.16 -19.76
N LEU A 178 -10.20 4.90 -20.14
CA LEU A 178 -11.50 4.37 -20.55
C LEU A 178 -11.69 4.60 -22.05
N ILE A 179 -11.73 3.53 -22.85
CA ILE A 179 -11.70 3.59 -24.32
C ILE A 179 -13.01 3.11 -24.94
N SER A 180 -13.74 2.22 -24.24
CA SER A 180 -14.95 1.59 -24.74
C SER A 180 -16.19 1.94 -23.89
N PRO A 181 -17.40 1.97 -24.48
CA PRO A 181 -18.66 2.15 -23.74
C PRO A 181 -18.81 1.16 -22.56
N ALA A 182 -18.35 -0.08 -22.73
CA ALA A 182 -18.36 -1.09 -21.66
C ALA A 182 -17.49 -0.69 -20.46
N GLN A 183 -16.31 -0.11 -20.69
CA GLN A 183 -15.44 0.41 -19.64
C GLN A 183 -16.05 1.64 -18.95
N HIS A 184 -16.71 2.53 -19.69
CA HIS A 184 -17.45 3.65 -19.08
C HIS A 184 -18.58 3.16 -18.17
N SER A 185 -19.35 2.15 -18.59
CA SER A 185 -20.37 1.51 -17.75
C SER A 185 -19.76 0.86 -16.51
N ALA A 186 -18.66 0.11 -16.68
CA ALA A 186 -17.96 -0.54 -15.58
C ALA A 186 -17.40 0.47 -14.56
N ALA A 187 -17.00 1.66 -15.00
CA ALA A 187 -16.58 2.74 -14.11
C ALA A 187 -17.74 3.28 -13.26
N VAL A 188 -18.93 3.43 -13.86
CA VAL A 188 -20.14 3.80 -13.13
C VAL A 188 -20.51 2.72 -12.11
N ASP A 189 -20.47 1.45 -12.52
CA ASP A 189 -20.75 0.32 -11.63
C ASP A 189 -19.76 0.26 -10.46
N ALA A 190 -18.47 0.51 -10.72
CA ALA A 190 -17.43 0.59 -9.69
C ALA A 190 -17.69 1.74 -8.70
N ALA A 191 -18.09 2.92 -9.19
CA ALA A 191 -18.45 4.06 -8.34
C ALA A 191 -19.67 3.77 -7.47
N MET A 192 -20.72 3.18 -8.06
CA MET A 192 -21.94 2.80 -7.34
C MET A 192 -21.67 1.72 -6.30
N LEU A 193 -20.79 0.77 -6.61
CA LEU A 193 -20.36 -0.26 -5.67
C LEU A 193 -19.56 0.33 -4.50
N LEU A 194 -18.66 1.29 -4.76
CA LEU A 194 -17.98 2.05 -3.72
C LEU A 194 -19.00 2.75 -2.81
N PHE A 195 -19.95 3.49 -3.37
CA PHE A 195 -20.95 4.22 -2.59
C PHE A 195 -21.82 3.31 -1.73
N ARG A 196 -22.25 2.16 -2.28
CA ARG A 196 -22.99 1.15 -1.51
C ARG A 196 -22.16 0.59 -0.35
N ARG A 197 -20.88 0.29 -0.58
CA ARG A 197 -19.97 -0.23 0.48
C ARG A 197 -19.68 0.79 1.55
N LEU A 198 -19.50 2.05 1.18
CA LEU A 198 -19.34 3.15 2.11
C LEU A 198 -20.65 3.49 2.84
N GLY A 199 -21.80 2.97 2.40
CA GLY A 199 -23.11 3.30 2.95
C GLY A 199 -23.53 4.74 2.62
N VAL A 200 -23.09 5.27 1.48
CA VAL A 200 -23.53 6.57 0.96
C VAL A 200 -24.94 6.40 0.38
N PRO A 201 -25.93 7.21 0.79
CA PRO A 201 -27.28 7.12 0.26
C PRO A 201 -27.31 7.59 -1.20
N THR A 202 -27.53 6.66 -2.13
CA THR A 202 -27.52 6.95 -3.57
C THR A 202 -28.80 7.62 -4.08
N SER A 203 -29.81 7.78 -3.23
CA SER A 203 -31.11 8.36 -3.58
C SER A 203 -31.21 9.88 -3.39
N SER A 204 -30.24 10.51 -2.72
CA SER A 204 -30.34 11.90 -2.24
C SER A 204 -29.78 12.96 -3.20
N GLY A 205 -29.18 12.54 -4.32
CA GLY A 205 -28.32 13.44 -5.11
C GLY A 205 -27.00 13.77 -4.38
N LEU A 206 -26.13 14.57 -5.00
CA LEU A 206 -24.87 15.00 -4.41
C LEU A 206 -24.96 16.44 -3.87
N PRO A 207 -24.26 16.78 -2.77
CA PRO A 207 -23.37 15.91 -1.99
C PRO A 207 -24.12 14.92 -1.08
N ALA A 208 -23.54 13.74 -0.87
CA ALA A 208 -24.12 12.68 -0.02
C ALA A 208 -23.07 12.12 0.94
N SER A 209 -23.43 11.92 2.21
CA SER A 209 -22.50 11.45 3.25
C SER A 209 -22.83 10.05 3.75
N THR A 210 -21.82 9.32 4.18
CA THR A 210 -22.02 8.05 4.90
C THR A 210 -22.80 8.27 6.18
N ALA A 211 -23.52 7.25 6.67
CA ALA A 211 -24.32 7.37 7.90
C ALA A 211 -23.49 7.81 9.13
N GLY A 212 -22.20 7.44 9.18
CA GLY A 212 -21.26 7.87 10.21
C GLY A 212 -20.66 9.26 9.99
N GLY A 213 -20.99 9.93 8.88
CA GLY A 213 -20.48 11.27 8.55
C GLY A 213 -18.96 11.32 8.49
N VAL A 214 -18.30 10.31 7.94
CA VAL A 214 -16.83 10.23 7.81
C VAL A 214 -16.33 10.45 6.39
N ILE A 215 -17.21 10.20 5.40
CA ILE A 215 -16.95 10.44 3.98
C ILE A 215 -18.19 11.13 3.39
N THR A 216 -17.97 12.17 2.60
CA THR A 216 -18.98 12.87 1.79
C THR A 216 -18.55 12.80 0.33
N VAL A 217 -19.41 12.30 -0.55
CA VAL A 217 -19.21 12.36 -1.99
C VAL A 217 -19.58 13.76 -2.47
N LEU A 218 -18.63 14.45 -3.10
CA LEU A 218 -18.80 15.83 -3.58
C LEU A 218 -19.10 15.89 -5.08
N ASP A 219 -18.38 15.11 -5.89
CA ASP A 219 -18.53 15.10 -7.35
C ASP A 219 -18.20 13.73 -7.94
N VAL A 220 -18.93 13.35 -8.98
CA VAL A 220 -18.79 12.11 -9.76
C VAL A 220 -18.58 12.35 -11.24
N SER A 221 -18.42 13.62 -11.66
CA SER A 221 -18.19 13.99 -13.07
C SER A 221 -16.92 13.35 -13.67
N GLY A 222 -15.98 12.91 -12.83
CA GLY A 222 -14.77 12.20 -13.24
C GLY A 222 -14.98 10.72 -13.57
N VAL A 223 -16.08 10.10 -13.11
CA VAL A 223 -16.26 8.63 -13.18
C VAL A 223 -16.21 8.13 -14.62
N THR A 224 -16.97 8.76 -15.52
CA THR A 224 -17.01 8.36 -16.93
C THR A 224 -15.84 8.91 -17.74
N ARG A 225 -15.08 9.89 -17.23
CA ARG A 225 -13.95 10.49 -17.94
C ARG A 225 -12.65 9.71 -17.70
N ASN A 226 -12.34 9.42 -16.45
CA ASN A 226 -11.07 8.84 -16.03
C ASN A 226 -11.20 7.96 -14.77
N GLY A 227 -12.41 7.53 -14.42
CA GLY A 227 -12.67 6.68 -13.27
C GLY A 227 -12.44 7.36 -11.93
N THR A 228 -12.57 8.68 -11.83
CA THR A 228 -12.32 9.41 -10.57
C THR A 228 -13.59 9.90 -9.87
N VAL A 229 -13.54 10.00 -8.54
CA VAL A 229 -14.56 10.63 -7.70
C VAL A 229 -13.91 11.65 -6.77
N LEU A 230 -14.61 12.75 -6.50
CA LEU A 230 -14.19 13.74 -5.51
C LEU A 230 -14.95 13.52 -4.21
N LEU A 231 -14.19 13.35 -3.13
CA LEU A 231 -14.69 13.05 -1.79
C LEU A 231 -14.19 14.11 -0.81
N ARG A 232 -14.91 14.30 0.28
CA ARG A 232 -14.45 14.97 1.51
C ARG A 232 -14.43 13.95 2.62
N THR A 233 -13.31 13.86 3.32
CA THR A 233 -13.11 12.82 4.34
C THR A 233 -12.22 13.32 5.47
N ASN A 234 -12.35 12.71 6.64
CA ASN A 234 -11.41 12.86 7.74
C ASN A 234 -10.37 11.71 7.72
N GLU A 235 -9.54 11.61 8.76
CA GLU A 235 -8.53 10.57 8.85
C GLU A 235 -9.10 9.15 8.79
N ARG A 236 -10.23 8.93 9.48
CA ARG A 236 -10.92 7.64 9.48
C ARG A 236 -11.44 7.29 8.10
N GLY A 237 -12.08 8.24 7.41
CA GLY A 237 -12.57 7.99 6.06
C GLY A 237 -11.44 7.79 5.04
N LEU A 238 -10.26 8.40 5.24
CA LEU A 238 -9.06 8.08 4.43
C LEU A 238 -8.62 6.63 4.64
N ALA A 239 -8.68 6.14 5.88
CA ALA A 239 -8.38 4.76 6.22
C ALA A 239 -9.40 3.80 5.61
N GLU A 240 -10.69 4.15 5.66
CA GLU A 240 -11.75 3.43 4.97
C GLU A 240 -11.49 3.35 3.47
N LEU A 241 -11.12 4.45 2.82
CA LEU A 241 -10.84 4.47 1.39
C LEU A 241 -9.61 3.63 1.02
N ALA A 242 -8.53 3.73 1.80
CA ALA A 242 -7.29 2.97 1.57
C ALA A 242 -7.48 1.46 1.76
N TRP A 243 -8.23 1.03 2.78
CA TRP A 243 -8.37 -0.40 3.06
C TRP A 243 -9.46 -1.09 2.24
N ASN A 244 -10.37 -0.33 1.63
CA ASN A 244 -11.44 -0.91 0.84
C ASN A 244 -10.94 -1.51 -0.50
N ASN A 245 -9.70 -1.26 -0.91
CA ASN A 245 -9.11 -1.78 -2.14
C ASN A 245 -9.89 -1.43 -3.44
N TRP A 246 -10.74 -0.39 -3.40
CA TRP A 246 -11.50 0.11 -4.57
C TRP A 246 -10.87 1.38 -5.13
N ALA A 247 -10.37 2.25 -4.25
CA ALA A 247 -9.67 3.46 -4.65
C ALA A 247 -8.21 3.11 -4.94
N ILE A 248 -7.92 2.86 -6.20
CA ILE A 248 -6.58 2.53 -6.65
C ILE A 248 -5.62 3.71 -6.46
N ALA A 249 -6.07 4.96 -6.43
CA ALA A 249 -5.20 6.07 -6.06
C ALA A 249 -5.98 7.08 -5.22
N LEU A 250 -5.29 7.71 -4.27
CA LEU A 250 -5.82 8.79 -3.45
C LEU A 250 -4.86 9.97 -3.56
N LYS A 251 -5.37 11.15 -3.93
CA LYS A 251 -4.59 12.38 -3.94
C LYS A 251 -5.42 13.57 -3.49
N ALA A 252 -4.74 14.63 -3.07
CA ALA A 252 -5.41 15.89 -2.85
C ALA A 252 -5.84 16.49 -4.21
N PRO A 253 -7.05 17.07 -4.35
CA PRO A 253 -7.50 17.70 -5.59
C PRO A 253 -6.51 18.76 -6.05
N GLY A 254 -6.20 18.70 -7.35
CA GLY A 254 -5.23 19.59 -8.00
C GLY A 254 -3.77 19.38 -7.62
N TYR A 255 -3.45 18.44 -6.72
CA TYR A 255 -2.06 18.14 -6.39
C TYR A 255 -1.43 17.28 -7.49
N ARG A 256 -0.28 17.74 -7.98
CA ARG A 256 0.52 17.08 -9.01
C ARG A 256 1.96 16.97 -8.51
N PRO A 257 2.43 15.76 -8.18
CA PRO A 257 3.77 15.60 -7.71
C PRO A 257 4.79 15.65 -8.84
N MET A 258 5.77 16.53 -8.69
CA MET A 258 6.87 16.68 -9.62
C MET A 258 8.15 16.07 -9.02
N LEU A 259 8.26 14.74 -9.04
CA LEU A 259 9.54 14.07 -8.75
C LEU A 259 10.13 13.55 -10.05
N ALA A 260 11.23 14.19 -10.47
CA ALA A 260 12.04 13.72 -11.59
C ALA A 260 12.55 12.29 -11.30
N PRO A 261 12.70 11.45 -12.33
CA PRO A 261 13.30 10.13 -12.17
C PRO A 261 14.68 10.25 -11.54
N LEU A 262 14.94 9.45 -10.50
CA LEU A 262 16.25 9.42 -9.87
C LEU A 262 17.23 8.66 -10.76
N VAL A 263 18.40 9.23 -11.03
CA VAL A 263 19.45 8.57 -11.83
C VAL A 263 20.53 8.08 -10.89
N LEU A 264 20.70 6.77 -10.81
CA LEU A 264 21.61 6.11 -9.86
C LEU A 264 22.76 5.43 -10.60
N PRO A 265 24.02 5.77 -10.34
CA PRO A 265 25.14 4.98 -10.84
C PRO A 265 25.29 3.69 -10.01
N GLN A 266 25.52 2.56 -10.67
CA GLN A 266 25.86 1.28 -10.04
C GLN A 266 27.08 0.68 -10.75
N GLY A 267 27.96 -0.03 -10.04
CA GLY A 267 29.03 -0.80 -10.68
C GLY A 267 28.49 -1.94 -11.55
N TYR A 268 29.20 -2.32 -12.62
CA TYR A 268 28.81 -3.47 -13.45
C TYR A 268 28.52 -4.71 -12.59
N ALA A 269 27.25 -5.11 -12.55
CA ALA A 269 26.80 -6.30 -11.83
C ALA A 269 26.51 -7.46 -12.80
N THR A 270 26.38 -7.19 -14.10
CA THR A 270 25.93 -8.15 -15.11
C THR A 270 26.91 -8.27 -16.29
N GLN A 271 27.27 -9.50 -16.65
CA GLN A 271 28.15 -9.85 -17.78
C GLN A 271 27.31 -10.35 -18.96
N PRO A 272 27.74 -10.15 -20.22
CA PRO A 272 28.97 -9.46 -20.65
C PRO A 272 28.90 -7.94 -20.54
N GLU A 273 30.05 -7.25 -20.44
CA GLU A 273 30.10 -5.77 -20.51
C GLU A 273 29.57 -5.26 -21.88
N PRO A 274 28.87 -4.11 -21.93
CA PRO A 274 28.44 -3.50 -23.20
C PRO A 274 29.61 -3.17 -24.15
N GLY A 275 29.31 -2.96 -25.44
CA GLY A 275 30.31 -2.55 -26.43
C GLY A 275 30.87 -1.14 -26.17
N ALA A 276 31.94 -0.77 -26.88
CA ALA A 276 32.53 0.56 -26.75
C ALA A 276 31.52 1.68 -27.07
N GLY A 277 31.46 2.72 -26.23
CA GLY A 277 30.51 3.83 -26.36
C GLY A 277 29.05 3.47 -26.01
N GLN A 278 28.84 2.32 -25.37
CA GLN A 278 27.54 1.86 -24.88
C GLN A 278 27.57 1.65 -23.37
N SER A 279 26.43 1.90 -22.76
CA SER A 279 26.20 1.68 -21.35
C SER A 279 24.91 0.90 -21.14
N ARG A 280 24.88 0.10 -20.07
CA ARG A 280 23.66 -0.60 -19.66
C ARG A 280 22.90 0.26 -18.67
N ALA A 281 21.59 0.32 -18.85
CA ALA A 281 20.68 0.95 -17.91
C ALA A 281 19.56 0.01 -17.51
N VAL A 282 19.14 0.07 -16.26
CA VAL A 282 17.92 -0.56 -15.77
C VAL A 282 16.91 0.54 -15.50
N VAL A 283 15.83 0.56 -16.28
CA VAL A 283 14.76 1.55 -16.19
C VAL A 283 13.63 0.97 -15.35
N PHE A 284 13.28 1.65 -14.25
CA PHE A 284 12.21 1.24 -13.35
C PHE A 284 11.02 2.17 -13.51
N LEU A 285 9.83 1.61 -13.77
CA LEU A 285 8.60 2.40 -13.75
C LEU A 285 8.17 2.71 -12.32
N LYS A 286 7.43 3.80 -12.16
CA LYS A 286 6.61 4.03 -10.95
C LYS A 286 5.58 2.92 -10.90
N THR A 287 5.82 1.99 -9.98
CA THR A 287 5.01 0.79 -9.84
C THR A 287 3.86 1.11 -8.91
N PRO A 288 2.61 0.88 -9.33
CA PRO A 288 1.54 0.78 -8.39
C PRO A 288 1.76 -0.42 -7.44
N VAL A 289 1.48 -0.28 -6.14
CA VAL A 289 1.78 -1.29 -5.10
C VAL A 289 1.18 -2.67 -5.39
N GLU A 290 1.85 -3.71 -4.88
CA GLU A 290 1.89 -5.08 -5.39
C GLU A 290 0.59 -5.93 -5.35
N ASP A 291 -0.44 -5.61 -4.57
CA ASP A 291 -1.51 -6.57 -4.25
C ASP A 291 -2.92 -6.12 -4.64
N TRP A 292 -3.22 -5.92 -5.93
CA TRP A 292 -4.56 -5.49 -6.37
C TRP A 292 -5.08 -6.31 -7.54
N GLY A 293 -6.35 -6.72 -7.43
CA GLY A 293 -7.12 -7.63 -8.29
C GLY A 293 -7.40 -7.16 -9.72
N VAL A 294 -6.53 -6.34 -10.31
CA VAL A 294 -6.35 -6.34 -11.76
C VAL A 294 -5.68 -7.68 -12.08
N ALA A 295 -6.33 -8.52 -12.88
CA ALA A 295 -5.76 -9.81 -13.28
C ALA A 295 -4.28 -9.60 -13.67
N LEU A 296 -3.37 -10.30 -13.01
CA LEU A 296 -1.92 -10.13 -13.13
C LEU A 296 -1.43 -9.97 -14.58
N ALA A 297 -2.12 -10.61 -15.53
CA ALA A 297 -1.89 -10.49 -16.97
C ALA A 297 -2.08 -9.06 -17.52
N THR A 298 -3.17 -8.36 -17.15
CA THR A 298 -3.43 -6.97 -17.57
C THR A 298 -2.40 -6.00 -17.00
N ARG A 299 -1.86 -6.30 -15.80
CA ARG A 299 -0.77 -5.52 -15.20
C ARG A 299 0.53 -5.66 -15.99
N LYS A 300 0.91 -6.90 -16.33
CA LYS A 300 2.13 -7.17 -17.12
C LYS A 300 2.06 -6.53 -18.51
N SER A 301 0.92 -6.60 -19.19
CA SER A 301 0.75 -5.95 -20.50
C SER A 301 0.82 -4.43 -20.40
N THR A 302 0.21 -3.84 -19.37
CA THR A 302 0.24 -2.39 -19.14
C THR A 302 1.67 -1.91 -18.88
N TYR A 303 2.40 -2.54 -17.95
CA TYR A 303 3.78 -2.11 -17.67
C TYR A 303 4.71 -2.30 -18.85
N ARG A 304 4.54 -3.41 -19.58
CA ARG A 304 5.30 -3.63 -20.80
C ARG A 304 5.03 -2.52 -21.82
N ARG A 305 3.77 -2.22 -22.12
CA ARG A 305 3.40 -1.12 -23.02
C ARG A 305 4.01 0.20 -22.56
N VAL A 306 3.89 0.54 -21.28
CA VAL A 306 4.42 1.81 -20.74
C VAL A 306 5.94 1.85 -20.83
N LEU A 307 6.65 0.77 -20.54
CA LEU A 307 8.11 0.71 -20.72
C LEU A 307 8.50 0.81 -22.21
N GLU A 308 7.78 0.13 -23.09
CA GLU A 308 7.98 0.22 -24.54
C GLU A 308 7.77 1.66 -25.01
N ASP A 309 6.71 2.35 -24.55
CA ASP A 309 6.44 3.77 -24.84
C ASP A 309 7.51 4.71 -24.26
N VAL A 310 8.03 4.43 -23.06
CA VAL A 310 9.13 5.18 -22.45
C VAL A 310 10.40 5.01 -23.28
N LEU A 311 10.69 3.80 -23.77
CA LEU A 311 11.94 3.47 -24.46
C LEU A 311 11.90 3.75 -25.98
N ALA A 312 10.71 3.83 -26.59
CA ALA A 312 10.53 4.04 -28.03
C ALA A 312 11.29 5.25 -28.62
N PRO A 313 11.47 6.38 -27.91
CA PRO A 313 12.22 7.51 -28.43
C PRO A 313 13.76 7.32 -28.49
N TYR A 314 14.29 6.22 -27.95
CA TYR A 314 15.73 6.00 -27.79
C TYR A 314 16.24 4.85 -28.66
N ALA A 315 17.48 4.97 -29.13
CA ALA A 315 18.13 3.91 -29.89
C ALA A 315 18.67 2.81 -28.96
N VAL A 316 17.81 1.84 -28.60
CA VAL A 316 18.23 0.67 -27.84
C VAL A 316 19.04 -0.29 -28.72
N SER A 317 20.22 -0.68 -28.22
CA SER A 317 21.08 -1.68 -28.84
C SER A 317 20.63 -3.08 -28.47
N GLY A 318 20.23 -3.86 -29.48
CA GLY A 318 19.70 -5.21 -29.28
C GLY A 318 18.29 -5.24 -28.67
N THR A 319 17.92 -6.38 -28.08
CA THR A 319 16.59 -6.57 -27.50
C THR A 319 16.60 -6.19 -26.02
N PRO A 320 15.68 -5.30 -25.56
CA PRO A 320 15.48 -5.06 -24.13
C PRO A 320 15.23 -6.36 -23.37
N GLN A 321 15.87 -6.51 -22.22
CA GLN A 321 15.61 -7.62 -21.30
C GLN A 321 14.54 -7.20 -20.31
N TRP A 322 13.35 -7.79 -20.46
CA TRP A 322 12.21 -7.55 -19.59
C TRP A 322 12.25 -8.47 -18.39
N GLU A 323 11.93 -7.95 -17.20
CA GLU A 323 11.73 -8.81 -16.05
C GLU A 323 10.34 -9.44 -15.99
N GLU A 324 10.18 -10.55 -15.26
CA GLU A 324 8.95 -11.34 -15.21
C GLU A 324 7.70 -10.55 -14.78
N SER A 325 7.88 -9.48 -14.00
CA SER A 325 6.81 -8.58 -13.56
C SER A 325 6.62 -7.35 -14.46
N PHE A 326 7.50 -7.13 -15.44
CA PHE A 326 7.54 -5.98 -16.35
C PHE A 326 7.60 -4.61 -15.67
N GLY A 327 7.86 -4.52 -14.36
CA GLY A 327 8.05 -3.23 -13.66
C GLY A 327 9.40 -2.56 -13.97
N ARG A 328 10.32 -3.29 -14.62
CA ARG A 328 11.62 -2.80 -15.06
C ARG A 328 12.10 -3.46 -16.35
N ALA A 329 12.96 -2.76 -17.07
CA ALA A 329 13.68 -3.27 -18.23
C ALA A 329 15.17 -2.97 -18.12
N THR A 330 15.99 -3.95 -18.52
CA THR A 330 17.41 -3.76 -18.74
C THR A 330 17.66 -3.50 -20.22
N VAL A 331 18.28 -2.36 -20.53
CA VAL A 331 18.56 -1.92 -21.90
C VAL A 331 20.03 -1.57 -22.05
N VAL A 332 20.56 -1.73 -23.25
CA VAL A 332 21.88 -1.22 -23.64
C VAL A 332 21.64 -0.06 -24.60
N LEU A 333 22.22 1.09 -24.31
CA LEU A 333 22.04 2.33 -25.07
C LEU A 333 23.42 2.91 -25.41
N PRO A 334 23.57 3.58 -26.56
CA PRO A 334 24.68 4.50 -26.76
C PRO A 334 24.73 5.55 -25.64
N ASP A 335 25.93 5.97 -25.22
CA ASP A 335 26.10 6.88 -24.09
C ASP A 335 25.30 8.20 -24.26
N ALA A 336 25.20 8.72 -25.49
CA ALA A 336 24.41 9.91 -25.80
C ALA A 336 22.89 9.70 -25.60
N GLU A 337 22.36 8.51 -25.92
CA GLU A 337 20.95 8.18 -25.70
C GLU A 337 20.66 7.93 -24.23
N LEU A 338 21.63 7.40 -23.49
CA LEU A 338 21.55 7.25 -22.05
C LEU A 338 21.48 8.60 -21.32
N GLU A 339 22.29 9.57 -21.74
CA GLU A 339 22.21 10.94 -21.23
C GLU A 339 20.86 11.57 -21.52
N ARG A 340 20.33 11.39 -22.74
CA ARG A 340 18.97 11.84 -23.09
C ARG A 340 17.91 11.19 -22.20
N LEU A 341 17.99 9.87 -21.98
CA LEU A 341 17.05 9.14 -21.12
C LEU A 341 17.10 9.65 -19.67
N ALA A 342 18.30 9.87 -19.14
CA ALA A 342 18.51 10.44 -17.80
C ALA A 342 17.94 11.87 -17.68
N GLN A 343 17.88 12.62 -18.78
CA GLN A 343 17.41 14.01 -18.82
C GLN A 343 15.94 14.17 -19.22
N ALA A 344 15.30 13.14 -19.76
CA ALA A 344 13.98 13.25 -20.40
C ALA A 344 12.82 13.57 -19.46
N ARG A 345 13.03 13.51 -18.14
CA ARG A 345 12.03 13.82 -17.10
C ARG A 345 10.69 13.11 -17.27
N ASP A 346 10.65 11.95 -17.92
CA ASP A 346 9.42 11.15 -18.02
C ASP A 346 9.00 10.72 -16.61
N LEU A 347 7.91 11.31 -16.12
CA LEU A 347 7.44 11.13 -14.74
C LEU A 347 6.82 9.75 -14.50
N ARG A 348 6.67 8.92 -15.53
CA ARG A 348 6.33 7.49 -15.39
C ARG A 348 7.53 6.68 -14.88
N VAL A 349 8.75 7.17 -15.08
CA VAL A 349 9.98 6.52 -14.62
C VAL A 349 10.22 6.88 -13.15
N LYS A 350 10.45 5.87 -12.32
CA LYS A 350 10.77 6.04 -10.90
C LYS A 350 12.26 6.34 -10.74
N TYR A 351 13.11 5.51 -11.34
CA TYR A 351 14.54 5.72 -11.40
C TYR A 351 15.17 4.97 -12.57
N VAL A 352 16.32 5.47 -13.00
CA VAL A 352 17.19 4.84 -14.00
C VAL A 352 18.50 4.49 -13.30
N VAL A 353 18.82 3.20 -13.26
CA VAL A 353 20.12 2.73 -12.76
C VAL A 353 21.06 2.59 -13.93
N ILE A 354 22.17 3.33 -13.92
CA ILE A 354 23.19 3.27 -14.96
C ILE A 354 24.32 2.38 -14.46
N GLU A 355 24.54 1.25 -15.13
CA GLU A 355 25.71 0.44 -14.85
C GLU A 355 26.96 1.10 -15.44
N LYS A 356 27.94 1.38 -14.57
CA LYS A 356 29.22 1.99 -14.89
C LYS A 356 30.37 1.03 -14.60
N PRO A 357 31.56 1.25 -15.21
CA PRO A 357 32.78 0.57 -14.83
C PRO A 357 33.02 0.71 -13.33
N ILE A 358 33.16 -0.41 -12.63
CA ILE A 358 33.84 -0.40 -11.33
C ILE A 358 35.27 -0.01 -11.65
N ASN A 359 35.82 1.01 -11.00
CA ASN A 359 37.25 1.32 -11.08
C ASN A 359 38.02 0.04 -10.71
N LYS A 360 38.41 -0.76 -11.72
CA LYS A 360 39.29 -1.91 -11.52
C LYS A 360 40.63 -1.30 -11.10
N PRO A 361 41.24 -1.73 -9.97
CA PRO A 361 42.60 -1.34 -9.67
C PRO A 361 43.44 -1.69 -10.89
N THR A 362 44.12 -0.69 -11.46
CA THR A 362 45.05 -0.93 -12.55
C THR A 362 46.08 -1.91 -12.03
N ALA A 363 46.15 -3.10 -12.62
CA ALA A 363 47.19 -4.06 -12.26
C ALA A 363 48.55 -3.35 -12.40
N PRO A 364 49.45 -3.46 -11.40
CA PRO A 364 50.76 -2.85 -11.50
C PRO A 364 51.48 -3.43 -12.73
N ARG A 365 52.04 -2.53 -13.54
CA ARG A 365 52.86 -2.88 -14.70
C ARG A 365 54.12 -3.64 -14.30
#